data_AF-A0A538NX54-F1
#
_entry.id   AF-A0A538NX54-F1
#
_cell.length_a   1.000
_cell.length_b   1.000
_cell.length_c   1.000
_cell.angle_alpha   90.00
_cell.angle_beta   90.00
_cell.angle_gamma   90.00
#
_symmetry.space_group_name_H-M   'P 1'
#
loop_
_entity.id
_entity.type
_entity.pdbx_description
1 polymer ?
#
loop_
_entity_poly.entity_id
_entity_poly.type
_entity_poly.pdbx_seq_one_letter_code
_entity_poly.pdbx_strand_id
1 'polypeptide(L)'
;MTNTIFNPDKLVRVARWVLAAIAFGLTLAIRIRLLGVPLERDEGEYAYAGQLMLQGIPPYKLAYNMKFPGTYAAYALIMSIFGQTITGIHLGLLLVNAATVALVFLLGRKLMNSTA
;
A
#
# COMPACT_ATOMS: atom_id res chain seq x y z
N MET A 1 31.10 38.79 17.23
CA MET A 1 30.92 37.44 17.78
C MET A 1 29.63 36.86 17.18
N THR A 2 29.71 36.23 16.02
CA THR A 2 28.55 35.70 15.29
C THR A 2 28.97 34.38 14.64
N ASN A 3 28.79 33.27 15.33
CA ASN A 3 29.08 31.93 14.83
C ASN A 3 27.99 30.96 15.30
N THR A 4 26.76 31.11 14.81
CA THR A 4 25.66 30.15 15.07
C THR A 4 24.61 30.08 13.95
N ILE A 5 24.97 30.32 12.67
CA ILE A 5 23.97 30.34 11.58
C ILE A 5 23.89 29.03 10.79
N PHE A 6 24.95 28.20 10.78
CA PHE A 6 24.97 26.97 9.98
C PHE A 6 25.09 25.72 10.87
N ASN A 7 23.99 24.98 11.04
CA ASN A 7 24.02 23.64 11.62
C ASN A 7 23.83 22.60 10.50
N PRO A 8 24.93 22.01 9.99
CA PRO A 8 24.89 21.07 8.87
C PRO A 8 24.05 19.83 9.18
N ASP A 9 24.01 19.37 10.44
CA ASP A 9 23.24 18.19 10.83
C ASP A 9 21.72 18.41 10.73
N LYS A 10 21.28 19.62 11.07
CA LYS A 10 19.87 20.02 10.91
C LYS A 10 19.50 20.09 9.42
N LEU A 11 20.37 20.64 8.59
CA LEU A 11 20.17 20.70 7.13
C LEU A 11 20.10 19.31 6.51
N VAL A 12 21.02 18.42 6.85
CA VAL A 12 21.02 17.03 6.35
C VAL A 12 19.77 16.28 6.80
N ARG A 13 19.32 16.48 8.05
CA ARG A 13 18.07 15.88 8.55
C ARG A 13 16.86 16.36 7.76
N VAL A 14 16.72 17.67 7.54
CA VAL A 14 15.62 18.25 6.77
C VAL A 14 15.66 17.74 5.32
N ALA A 15 16.84 17.74 4.68
CA ALA A 15 17.01 17.25 3.32
C ALA A 15 16.56 15.78 3.17
N ARG A 16 16.91 14.90 4.12
CA ARG A 16 16.48 13.48 4.10
C ARG A 16 14.95 13.35 4.15
N TRP A 17 14.28 14.14 5.00
CA TRP A 17 12.81 14.12 5.08
C TRP A 17 12.14 14.65 3.81
N VAL A 18 12.68 15.74 3.24
CA VAL A 18 12.19 16.30 1.98
C VAL A 18 12.34 15.29 0.84
N LEU A 19 13.50 14.64 0.72
CA LEU A 19 13.72 13.61 -0.29
C LEU A 19 12.76 12.43 -0.12
N ALA A 20 12.53 11.96 1.11
CA ALA A 20 11.58 10.88 1.38
C ALA A 20 10.15 11.29 1.00
N ALA A 21 9.73 12.50 1.34
CA ALA A 21 8.41 13.03 0.99
C ALA A 21 8.23 13.16 -0.53
N ILE A 22 9.26 13.65 -1.24
CA ILE A 22 9.24 13.74 -2.71
C ILE A 22 9.14 12.35 -3.34
N ALA A 23 9.96 11.40 -2.91
CA ALA A 23 9.94 10.03 -3.45
C ALA A 23 8.58 9.36 -3.23
N PHE A 24 8.01 9.51 -2.02
CA PHE A 24 6.69 8.98 -1.70
C PHE A 24 5.59 9.66 -2.52
N GLY A 25 5.59 10.99 -2.60
CA GLY A 25 4.63 11.77 -3.38
C GLY A 25 4.68 11.45 -4.88
N LEU A 26 5.88 11.31 -5.45
CA LEU A 26 6.07 10.89 -6.84
C LEU A 26 5.51 9.50 -7.09
N THR A 27 5.80 8.55 -6.20
CA THR A 27 5.27 7.18 -6.29
C THR A 27 3.74 7.18 -6.25
N LEU A 28 3.15 7.97 -5.35
CA LEU A 28 1.71 8.12 -5.24
C LEU A 28 1.09 8.70 -6.51
N ALA A 29 1.69 9.77 -7.07
CA ALA A 29 1.22 10.40 -8.31
C ALA A 29 1.23 9.42 -9.49
N ILE A 30 2.30 8.64 -9.64
CA ILE A 30 2.41 7.60 -10.68
C ILE A 30 1.32 6.54 -10.49
N ARG A 31 1.14 6.03 -9.25
CA ARG A 31 0.13 5.00 -8.96
C ARG A 31 -1.29 5.49 -9.20
N ILE A 32 -1.62 6.72 -8.84
CA ILE A 32 -2.94 7.32 -9.09
C ILE A 32 -3.21 7.40 -10.60
N ARG A 33 -2.21 7.79 -11.41
CA ARG A 33 -2.35 7.85 -12.88
C ARG A 33 -2.56 6.48 -13.51
N LEU A 34 -2.08 5.41 -12.86
CA LEU A 34 -2.13 4.04 -13.35
C LEU A 34 -3.25 3.19 -12.72
N LEU A 35 -4.18 3.79 -11.97
CA LEU A 35 -5.27 3.04 -11.34
C LEU A 35 -6.13 2.25 -12.33
N GLY A 36 -6.27 2.74 -13.56
CA GLY A 36 -7.06 2.08 -14.61
C GLY A 36 -6.31 1.02 -15.42
N VAL A 37 -5.05 0.72 -15.10
CA VAL A 37 -4.33 -0.38 -15.78
C VAL A 37 -5.07 -1.69 -15.55
N PRO A 38 -5.28 -2.54 -16.57
CA PRO A 38 -5.95 -3.83 -16.39
C PRO A 38 -5.28 -4.69 -15.33
N LEU A 39 -6.10 -5.49 -14.62
CA LEU A 39 -5.58 -6.46 -13.65
C LEU A 39 -4.65 -7.44 -14.32
N GLU A 40 -3.54 -7.74 -13.65
CA GLU A 40 -2.70 -8.87 -14.02
C GLU A 40 -3.45 -10.19 -13.75
N ARG A 41 -3.02 -11.30 -14.38
CA ARG A 41 -3.68 -12.61 -14.28
C ARG A 41 -3.94 -13.05 -12.82
N ASP A 42 -2.96 -12.91 -11.94
CA ASP A 42 -3.11 -13.27 -10.52
C ASP A 42 -4.04 -12.30 -9.77
N GLU A 43 -3.98 -11.00 -10.07
CA GLU A 43 -4.91 -10.01 -9.51
C GLU A 43 -6.36 -10.29 -9.91
N GLY A 44 -6.57 -10.71 -11.17
CA GLY A 44 -7.87 -11.14 -11.67
C GLY A 44 -8.41 -12.37 -10.93
N GLU A 45 -7.54 -13.34 -10.63
CA GLU A 45 -7.92 -14.49 -9.81
C GLU A 45 -8.34 -14.09 -8.39
N TYR A 46 -7.57 -13.23 -7.72
CA TYR A 46 -7.93 -12.75 -6.38
C TYR A 46 -9.21 -11.93 -6.38
N ALA A 47 -9.39 -11.07 -7.37
CA ALA A 47 -10.59 -10.27 -7.54
C ALA A 47 -11.81 -11.16 -7.76
N TYR A 48 -11.74 -12.14 -8.67
CA TYR A 48 -12.85 -13.05 -8.93
C TYR A 48 -13.25 -13.85 -7.68
N ALA A 49 -12.28 -14.43 -6.98
CA ALA A 49 -12.55 -15.14 -5.73
C ALA A 49 -13.18 -14.21 -4.66
N GLY A 50 -12.71 -12.95 -4.57
CA GLY A 50 -13.32 -11.94 -3.71
C GLY A 50 -14.77 -11.60 -4.10
N GLN A 51 -15.08 -11.54 -5.39
CA GLN A 51 -16.44 -11.29 -5.88
C GLN A 51 -17.38 -12.44 -5.51
N LEU A 52 -16.92 -13.68 -5.64
CA LEU A 52 -17.67 -14.86 -5.20
C LEU A 52 -17.95 -14.80 -3.69
N MET A 53 -16.98 -14.39 -2.88
CA MET A 53 -17.18 -14.19 -1.44
C MET A 53 -18.24 -13.12 -1.15
N LEU A 54 -18.25 -12.00 -1.89
CA LEU A 54 -19.29 -10.97 -1.77
C LEU A 54 -20.68 -11.47 -2.21
N GLN A 55 -20.74 -12.51 -3.05
CA GLN A 55 -21.98 -13.21 -3.43
C GLN A 55 -22.37 -14.31 -2.42
N GLY A 56 -21.65 -14.46 -1.31
CA GLY A 56 -21.91 -15.47 -0.28
C GLY A 56 -21.37 -16.87 -0.63
N ILE A 57 -20.55 -16.99 -1.68
CA ILE A 57 -19.93 -18.25 -2.08
C ILE A 57 -18.62 -18.43 -1.29
N PRO A 58 -18.47 -19.52 -0.52
CA PRO A 58 -17.26 -19.72 0.27
C PRO A 58 -16.03 -19.96 -0.63
N PRO A 59 -14.82 -19.66 -0.13
CA PRO A 59 -13.57 -19.94 -0.84
C PRO A 59 -13.49 -21.39 -1.32
N TYR A 60 -12.84 -21.61 -2.47
CA TYR A 60 -12.59 -22.93 -3.08
C TYR A 60 -13.79 -23.73 -3.58
N LYS A 61 -15.03 -23.27 -3.34
CA LYS A 61 -16.22 -23.96 -3.87
C LYS A 61 -16.32 -23.86 -5.39
N LEU A 62 -16.06 -22.68 -5.95
CA LEU A 62 -16.09 -22.41 -7.40
C LEU A 62 -14.75 -21.90 -7.95
N ALA A 63 -13.89 -21.36 -7.09
CA ALA A 63 -12.54 -20.90 -7.44
C ALA A 63 -11.49 -21.83 -6.81
N TYR A 64 -11.21 -22.95 -7.48
CA TYR A 64 -10.25 -23.96 -7.01
C TYR A 64 -8.83 -23.41 -7.05
N ASN A 65 -8.18 -23.31 -5.89
CA ASN A 65 -6.81 -22.81 -5.78
C ASN A 65 -6.15 -23.33 -4.48
N MET A 66 -4.81 -23.36 -4.45
CA MET A 66 -3.98 -23.76 -3.30
C MET A 66 -3.58 -22.62 -2.35
N LYS A 67 -3.80 -21.35 -2.72
CA LYS A 67 -3.47 -20.14 -1.95
C LYS A 67 -4.46 -19.94 -0.82
N PHE A 68 -4.00 -19.46 0.34
CA PHE A 68 -4.85 -19.17 1.50
C PHE A 68 -5.94 -18.12 1.21
N PRO A 69 -7.11 -18.19 1.87
CA PRO A 69 -8.27 -17.39 1.50
C PRO A 69 -8.19 -15.94 2.01
N GLY A 70 -7.19 -15.61 2.85
CA GLY A 70 -7.03 -14.28 3.43
C GLY A 70 -6.88 -13.19 2.36
N THR A 71 -6.19 -13.48 1.24
CA THR A 71 -6.07 -12.53 0.13
C THR A 71 -7.41 -12.30 -0.55
N TYR A 72 -8.21 -13.35 -0.78
CA TYR A 72 -9.56 -13.21 -1.35
C TYR A 72 -10.46 -12.38 -0.44
N ALA A 73 -10.38 -12.59 0.87
CA ALA A 73 -11.11 -11.82 1.86
C ALA A 73 -10.70 -10.33 1.84
N ALA A 74 -9.40 -10.03 1.72
CA ALA A 74 -8.91 -8.67 1.59
C ALA A 74 -9.41 -7.98 0.31
N TYR A 75 -9.41 -8.69 -0.83
CA TYR A 75 -9.97 -8.19 -2.08
C TYR A 75 -11.49 -7.96 -1.97
N ALA A 76 -12.23 -8.88 -1.34
CA ALA A 76 -13.66 -8.72 -1.09
C ALA A 76 -13.94 -7.46 -0.26
N LEU A 77 -13.17 -7.22 0.82
CA LEU A 77 -13.28 -6.02 1.65
C LEU A 77 -12.96 -4.74 0.87
N ILE A 78 -11.89 -4.74 0.08
CA ILE A 78 -11.54 -3.58 -0.77
C ILE A 78 -12.67 -3.28 -1.75
N MET A 79 -13.19 -4.30 -2.43
CA MET A 79 -14.26 -4.15 -3.40
C MET A 79 -15.61 -3.77 -2.77
N SER A 80 -15.88 -4.15 -1.52
CA SER A 80 -17.10 -3.72 -0.82
C SER A 80 -17.08 -2.24 -0.46
N ILE A 81 -15.88 -1.67 -0.24
CA ILE A 81 -15.70 -0.25 0.12
C ILE A 81 -15.55 0.64 -1.13
N PHE A 82 -14.70 0.24 -2.09
CA PHE A 82 -14.33 1.05 -3.25
C PHE A 82 -15.02 0.63 -4.57
N GLY A 83 -15.83 -0.43 -4.53
CA GLY A 83 -16.53 -1.00 -5.67
C GLY A 83 -15.76 -2.12 -6.37
N GLN A 84 -16.49 -2.99 -7.07
CA GLN A 84 -15.96 -4.11 -7.86
C GLN A 84 -15.43 -3.64 -9.22
N THR A 85 -14.50 -2.68 -9.22
CA THR A 85 -13.87 -2.13 -10.43
C THR A 85 -12.35 -2.20 -10.31
N ILE A 86 -11.65 -2.20 -11.44
CA ILE A 86 -10.17 -2.19 -11.50
C ILE A 86 -9.61 -1.01 -10.70
N THR A 87 -10.15 0.19 -10.94
CA THR A 87 -9.77 1.41 -10.21
C THR A 87 -10.02 1.31 -8.71
N GLY A 88 -11.16 0.73 -8.31
CA GLY A 88 -11.50 0.54 -6.89
C GLY A 88 -10.53 -0.42 -6.19
N ILE A 89 -10.18 -1.53 -6.84
CA ILE A 89 -9.19 -2.49 -6.34
C ILE A 89 -7.82 -1.82 -6.19
N HIS A 90 -7.33 -1.17 -7.25
CA HIS A 90 -6.03 -0.50 -7.20
C HIS A 90 -5.99 0.65 -6.19
N LEU A 91 -7.09 1.38 -5.99
CA LEU A 91 -7.18 2.42 -4.97
C LEU A 91 -7.09 1.84 -3.56
N GLY A 92 -7.80 0.74 -3.29
CA GLY A 92 -7.70 0.04 -2.01
C GLY A 92 -6.29 -0.49 -1.75
N LEU A 93 -5.67 -1.13 -2.75
CA LEU A 93 -4.29 -1.62 -2.65
C LEU A 93 -3.28 -0.47 -2.46
N LEU A 94 -3.52 0.69 -3.07
CA LEU A 94 -2.70 1.88 -2.88
C LEU A 94 -2.75 2.37 -1.42
N LEU A 95 -3.93 2.38 -0.80
CA LEU A 95 -4.08 2.75 0.62
C LEU A 95 -3.42 1.73 1.55
N VAL A 96 -3.56 0.44 1.27
CA VAL A 96 -2.88 -0.63 2.04
C VAL A 96 -1.36 -0.45 1.93
N ASN A 97 -0.83 -0.20 0.74
CA ASN A 97 0.60 0.05 0.56
C ASN A 97 1.08 1.30 1.30
N ALA A 98 0.32 2.40 1.25
CA ALA A 98 0.65 3.62 2.00
C ALA A 98 0.68 3.37 3.52
N ALA A 99 -0.30 2.62 4.03
CA ALA A 99 -0.34 2.23 5.44
C ALA A 99 0.86 1.33 5.81
N THR A 100 1.19 0.34 4.97
CA THR A 100 2.36 -0.53 5.18
C THR A 100 3.66 0.27 5.22
N VAL A 101 3.85 1.23 4.31
CA VAL A 101 5.03 2.10 4.32
C VAL A 101 5.13 2.87 5.65
N ALA A 102 4.03 3.44 6.13
CA ALA A 102 4.00 4.15 7.41
C ALA A 102 4.32 3.21 8.60
N LEU A 103 3.72 2.02 8.63
CA LEU A 103 3.96 1.04 9.70
C LEU A 103 5.41 0.53 9.72
N VAL A 104 5.98 0.22 8.55
CA VAL A 104 7.38 -0.20 8.41
C VAL A 104 8.32 0.94 8.83
N PHE A 105 8.01 2.19 8.46
CA PHE A 105 8.78 3.35 8.91
C PHE A 105 8.77 3.50 10.43
N LEU A 106 7.60 3.38 11.06
CA LEU A 106 7.46 3.44 12.52
C LEU A 106 8.20 2.30 13.21
N LEU A 107 8.12 1.09 12.66
CA LEU A 107 8.84 -0.07 13.17
C LEU A 107 10.35 0.13 13.09
N GLY A 108 10.86 0.58 11.93
CA GLY A 108 12.27 0.90 11.75
C GLY A 108 12.76 1.94 12.74
N ARG A 109 11.98 3.01 12.96
CA ARG A 109 12.28 4.03 13.97
C ARG A 109 12.33 3.44 15.38
N LYS A 110 11.39 2.56 15.73
CA LYS A 110 11.36 1.90 17.05
C LYS A 110 12.59 1.03 17.26
N LEU A 111 12.97 0.24 16.26
CA LEU A 111 14.14 -0.65 16.33
C LEU A 111 15.44 0.15 16.42
N MET A 112 15.63 1.16 15.58
CA MET A 112 16.83 2.01 15.61
C MET A 112 16.96 2.79 16.92
N ASN A 113 15.84 3.27 17.48
CA ASN A 113 15.85 3.94 18.78
C ASN A 113 16.09 2.97 19.95
N SER A 114 15.84 1.68 19.77
CA SER A 114 16.05 0.66 20.80
C SER A 114 17.49 0.08 20.80
N THR A 115 18.26 0.32 19.74
CA THR A 115 19.65 -0.13 19.60
C THR A 115 20.68 0.98 19.89
N ALA A 116 20.20 2.22 20.08
CA ALA A 116 21.00 3.38 20.52
C ALA A 116 20.85 3.59 22.03
#